data_AF-A0A7I8MM09-F1
#
_entry.id   AF-A0A7I8MM09-F1
#
_cell.length_a   1.000
_cell.length_b   1.000
_cell.length_c   1.000
_cell.angle_alpha   90.00
_cell.angle_beta   90.00
_cell.angle_gamma   90.00
#
_symmetry.space_group_name_H-M   'P 1'
#
loop_
_entity.id
_entity.type
_entity.pdbx_description
1 polymer ?
#
loop_
_entity_poly.entity_id
_entity_poly.type
_entity_poly.pdbx_seq_one_letter_code
_entity_poly.pdbx_strand_id
1 'polypeptide(L)'
;MLARFNNEVLSYGPAAVLPQNLNNVWLNVLQDKADEFLDSQFELDECRRPKGDADPLLTTCVIELVRYQEGTIVELSNDELLDKVTLFAVSLTMETARRESNFDVDPPSLENILEWSRVYDVQSDRPEFIDVLEKACILRKPKQNWIKNLRARFTGKLSESKVS
;
A
#
# COMPACT_ATOMS: atom_id res chain seq x y z
N MET A 1 23.14 5.84 5.79
CA MET A 1 22.21 5.29 4.77
C MET A 1 21.29 6.37 4.23
N LEU A 2 20.49 7.04 5.08
CA LEU A 2 19.58 8.14 4.68
C LEU A 2 20.24 9.28 3.90
N ALA A 3 21.40 9.79 4.32
CA ALA A 3 22.09 10.86 3.58
C ALA A 3 22.46 10.46 2.14
N ARG A 4 22.84 9.19 1.94
CA ARG A 4 23.14 8.65 0.62
C ARG A 4 21.87 8.50 -0.22
N PHE A 5 20.80 7.97 0.37
CA PHE A 5 19.48 7.85 -0.27
C PHE A 5 18.92 9.21 -0.68
N ASN A 6 19.08 10.23 0.17
CA ASN A 6 18.68 11.59 -0.14
C ASN A 6 19.39 12.12 -1.39
N ASN A 7 20.71 11.96 -1.46
CA ASN A 7 21.49 12.48 -2.58
C ASN A 7 21.25 11.69 -3.87
N GLU A 8 21.10 10.37 -3.80
CA GLU A 8 20.99 9.49 -4.97
C GLU A 8 19.56 9.33 -5.47
N VAL A 9 18.54 9.58 -4.65
CA VAL A 9 17.13 9.35 -4.99
C VAL A 9 16.27 10.58 -4.69
N LEU A 10 16.12 10.97 -3.42
CA LEU A 10 15.14 12.01 -3.04
C LEU A 10 15.42 13.38 -3.67
N SER A 11 16.69 13.71 -3.92
CA SER A 11 17.09 14.98 -4.56
C SER A 11 16.54 15.17 -5.98
N TYR A 12 16.11 14.08 -6.63
CA TYR A 12 15.49 14.08 -7.95
C TYR A 12 13.96 14.19 -7.90
N GLY A 13 13.38 14.34 -6.72
CA GLY A 13 11.94 14.56 -6.50
C GLY A 13 11.11 13.28 -6.37
N PRO A 14 9.78 13.41 -6.23
CA PRO A 14 8.88 12.30 -5.88
C PRO A 14 8.86 11.19 -6.93
N ALA A 15 9.04 11.51 -8.22
CA ALA A 15 9.09 10.49 -9.27
C ALA A 15 10.27 9.52 -9.08
N ALA A 16 11.36 9.95 -8.43
CA ALA A 16 12.54 9.12 -8.24
C ALA A 16 12.33 7.97 -7.25
N VAL A 17 11.34 8.07 -6.36
CA VAL A 17 10.99 7.00 -5.42
C VAL A 17 9.97 6.00 -6.00
N LEU A 18 9.46 6.23 -7.22
CA LEU A 18 8.61 5.24 -7.89
C LEU A 18 9.40 3.95 -8.13
N PRO A 19 8.84 2.76 -7.83
CA PRO A 19 9.55 1.49 -7.91
C PRO A 19 10.29 1.27 -9.24
N GLN A 20 9.62 1.55 -10.37
CA GLN A 20 10.18 1.38 -11.71
C GLN A 20 11.35 2.32 -12.04
N ASN A 21 11.49 3.43 -11.30
CA ASN A 21 12.55 4.41 -11.49
C ASN A 21 13.77 4.15 -10.59
N LEU A 22 13.64 3.27 -9.59
CA LEU A 22 14.75 2.88 -8.73
C LEU A 22 15.74 2.01 -9.49
N ASN A 23 17.04 2.26 -9.30
CA ASN A 23 18.05 1.31 -9.74
C ASN A 23 18.01 0.03 -8.88
N ASN A 24 18.66 -1.04 -9.32
CA ASN A 24 18.62 -2.33 -8.61
C ASN A 24 19.16 -2.24 -7.18
N VAL A 25 20.13 -1.36 -6.91
CA VAL A 25 20.67 -1.20 -5.55
C VAL A 25 19.61 -0.64 -4.60
N TRP A 26 18.92 0.42 -5.00
CA TRP A 26 17.91 1.05 -4.15
C TRP A 26 16.60 0.26 -4.12
N LEU A 27 16.22 -0.39 -5.22
CA LEU A 27 15.09 -1.30 -5.21
C LEU A 27 15.32 -2.44 -4.21
N ASN A 28 16.47 -3.09 -4.23
CA ASN A 28 16.76 -4.18 -3.29
C ASN A 28 16.80 -3.71 -1.84
N VAL A 29 17.44 -2.56 -1.56
CA VAL A 29 17.46 -1.99 -0.20
C VAL A 29 16.05 -1.70 0.31
N LEU A 30 15.20 -1.10 -0.53
CA LEU A 30 13.83 -0.79 -0.15
C LEU A 30 12.96 -2.05 -0.08
N GLN A 31 13.21 -3.06 -0.92
CA GLN A 31 12.56 -4.36 -0.86
C GLN A 31 12.87 -5.08 0.46
N ASP A 32 14.14 -5.12 0.88
CA ASP A 32 14.53 -5.72 2.16
C ASP A 32 13.76 -5.06 3.32
N LYS A 33 13.56 -3.74 3.26
CA LYS A 33 12.76 -3.01 4.27
C LYS A 33 11.27 -3.25 4.15
N ALA A 34 10.76 -3.40 2.94
CA ALA A 34 9.39 -3.77 2.69
C ALA A 34 9.08 -5.16 3.25
N ASP A 35 9.97 -6.13 3.04
CA ASP A 35 9.83 -7.49 3.54
C ASP A 35 9.86 -7.53 5.07
N GLU A 36 10.84 -6.86 5.71
CA GLU A 36 10.90 -6.69 7.17
C GLU A 36 9.61 -6.05 7.73
N PHE A 37 9.07 -5.05 7.03
CA PHE A 37 7.82 -4.40 7.39
C PHE A 37 6.63 -5.36 7.26
N LEU A 38 6.43 -5.99 6.10
CA LEU A 38 5.28 -6.86 5.87
C LEU A 38 5.29 -8.07 6.83
N ASP A 39 6.46 -8.68 7.07
CA ASP A 39 6.60 -9.83 7.97
C ASP A 39 6.31 -9.47 9.44
N SER A 40 6.70 -8.26 9.87
CA SER A 40 6.50 -7.83 11.27
C SER A 40 5.09 -7.31 11.55
N GLN A 41 4.38 -6.84 10.52
CA GLN A 41 3.12 -6.12 10.68
C GLN A 41 1.89 -6.99 10.44
N PHE A 42 2.02 -8.11 9.73
CA PHE A 42 0.91 -8.95 9.34
C PHE A 42 1.03 -10.35 9.96
N GLU A 43 0.47 -10.50 11.17
CA GLU A 43 0.28 -11.80 11.83
C GLU A 43 -0.82 -12.60 11.10
N LEU A 44 -0.43 -13.73 10.47
CA LEU A 44 -1.30 -14.56 9.62
C LEU A 44 -2.51 -15.17 10.36
N ASP A 45 -2.42 -15.32 11.68
CA ASP A 45 -3.43 -15.97 12.52
C ASP A 45 -4.59 -15.03 12.88
N GLU A 46 -4.34 -13.73 13.05
CA GLU A 46 -5.35 -12.78 13.50
C GLU A 46 -5.68 -11.65 12.50
N CYS A 47 -4.94 -11.53 11.39
CA CYS A 47 -5.10 -10.45 10.41
C CYS A 47 -5.32 -9.07 11.06
N ARG A 48 -4.51 -8.76 12.08
CA ARG A 48 -4.59 -7.49 12.84
C ARG A 48 -4.09 -6.33 11.98
N ARG A 49 -4.50 -5.10 12.34
CA ARG A 49 -3.96 -3.89 11.68
C ARG A 49 -2.47 -3.81 11.94
N PRO A 50 -1.69 -3.32 10.95
CA PRO A 50 -0.29 -2.99 11.19
C PRO A 50 -0.22 -2.09 12.44
N LYS A 51 0.73 -2.39 13.32
CA LYS A 51 1.00 -1.69 14.58
C LYS A 51 2.50 -1.51 14.74
N GLY A 52 2.89 -0.33 15.18
CA GLY A 52 4.28 0.03 15.42
C GLY A 52 4.74 1.08 14.41
N ASP A 53 6.04 1.07 14.13
CA ASP A 53 6.71 2.06 13.32
C ASP A 53 7.21 1.42 12.01
N ALA A 54 7.10 2.15 10.91
CA ALA A 54 7.70 1.77 9.64
C ALA A 54 9.18 2.16 9.58
N ASP A 55 9.95 1.49 8.73
CA ASP A 55 11.35 1.87 8.50
C ASP A 55 11.44 3.33 8.02
N PRO A 56 12.41 4.13 8.50
CA PRO A 56 12.56 5.53 8.11
C PRO A 56 12.72 5.75 6.60
N LEU A 57 13.32 4.83 5.85
CA LEU A 57 13.44 4.95 4.39
C LEU A 57 12.09 4.80 3.71
N LEU A 58 11.30 3.78 4.07
CA LEU A 58 9.95 3.60 3.55
C LEU A 58 9.06 4.78 3.90
N THR A 59 9.12 5.22 5.17
CA THR A 59 8.39 6.40 5.66
C THR A 59 8.76 7.64 4.85
N THR A 60 10.05 7.85 4.57
CA THR A 60 10.49 9.01 3.79
C THR A 60 9.96 8.98 2.36
N CYS A 61 9.95 7.82 1.70
CA CYS A 61 9.37 7.67 0.36
C CYS A 61 7.88 7.98 0.36
N VAL A 62 7.13 7.42 1.32
CA VAL A 62 5.69 7.65 1.44
C VAL A 62 5.38 9.12 1.71
N ILE A 63 6.11 9.77 2.61
CA ILE A 63 5.90 11.19 2.90
C ILE A 63 6.17 12.05 1.66
N GLU A 64 7.19 11.74 0.87
CA GLU A 64 7.48 12.47 -0.38
C GLU A 64 6.36 12.30 -1.41
N LEU A 65 5.83 11.08 -1.56
CA LEU A 65 4.69 10.79 -2.45
C LEU A 65 3.40 11.45 -1.96
N VAL A 66 3.12 11.41 -0.66
CA VAL A 66 1.96 12.06 -0.04
C VAL A 66 2.03 13.57 -0.22
N ARG A 67 3.21 14.17 -0.05
CA ARG A 67 3.40 15.61 -0.29
C ARG A 67 3.12 16.00 -1.73
N TYR A 68 3.45 15.14 -2.68
CA TYR A 68 3.11 15.35 -4.08
C TYR A 68 1.59 15.25 -4.31
N GLN A 69 0.93 14.23 -3.77
CA GLN A 69 -0.49 13.95 -4.01
C GLN A 69 -1.44 14.92 -3.28
N GLU A 70 -1.10 15.30 -2.05
CA GLU A 70 -2.01 16.00 -1.12
C GLU A 70 -1.51 17.40 -0.74
N GLY A 71 -0.26 17.75 -1.10
CA GLY A 71 0.36 19.05 -0.83
C GLY A 71 1.41 19.04 0.30
N THR A 72 2.13 20.13 0.50
CA THR A 72 3.36 20.15 1.33
C THR A 72 3.13 19.91 2.83
N ILE A 73 1.96 20.24 3.36
CA ILE A 73 1.61 20.09 4.79
C ILE A 73 0.57 18.98 4.91
N VAL A 74 1.02 17.78 5.27
CA VAL A 74 0.15 16.64 5.53
C VAL A 74 0.42 16.12 6.94
N GLU A 75 -0.63 16.08 7.76
CA GLU A 75 -0.63 15.37 9.03
C GLU A 75 -1.31 14.03 8.81
N LEU A 76 -0.52 12.96 8.77
CA LEU A 76 -1.04 11.59 8.74
C LEU A 76 -1.15 11.06 10.16
N SER A 77 -2.26 10.42 10.48
CA SER A 77 -2.31 9.53 11.64
C SER A 77 -1.37 8.33 11.43
N ASN A 78 -0.97 7.67 12.51
CA ASN A 78 -0.10 6.49 12.40
C ASN A 78 -0.73 5.38 11.56
N ASP A 79 -2.03 5.14 11.71
CA ASP A 79 -2.77 4.15 10.93
C ASP A 79 -2.73 4.49 9.42
N GLU A 80 -2.93 5.76 9.05
CA GLU A 80 -2.87 6.20 7.65
C GLU A 80 -1.47 6.08 7.06
N LEU A 81 -0.44 6.40 7.85
CA LEU A 81 0.94 6.24 7.43
C LEU A 81 1.25 4.76 7.17
N LEU A 82 0.89 3.87 8.08
CA LEU A 82 1.14 2.43 7.95
C LEU A 82 0.37 1.82 6.77
N ASP A 83 -0.86 2.27 6.50
CA ASP A 83 -1.63 1.85 5.32
C ASP A 83 -0.94 2.29 4.02
N LYS A 84 -0.44 3.53 3.95
CA LYS A 84 0.30 4.03 2.77
C LYS A 84 1.67 3.35 2.62
N VAL A 85 2.36 3.04 3.71
CA VAL A 85 3.60 2.23 3.69
C VAL A 85 3.32 0.83 3.20
N THR A 86 2.19 0.22 3.59
CA THR A 86 1.77 -1.09 3.08
C THR A 86 1.60 -1.06 1.55
N LEU A 87 0.92 -0.05 1.02
CA LEU A 87 0.74 0.11 -0.43
C LEU A 87 2.06 0.30 -1.18
N PHE A 88 2.97 1.10 -0.60
CA PHE A 88 4.30 1.29 -1.16
C PHE A 88 5.14 0.00 -1.13
N ALA A 89 5.11 -0.74 -0.01
CA ALA A 89 5.78 -2.03 0.14
C ALA A 89 5.29 -3.05 -0.90
N VAL A 90 3.97 -3.18 -1.07
CA VAL A 90 3.36 -4.04 -2.11
C VAL A 90 3.83 -3.62 -3.51
N SER A 91 3.89 -2.32 -3.78
CA SER A 91 4.36 -1.81 -5.07
C SER A 91 5.83 -2.12 -5.35
N LEU A 92 6.69 -2.10 -4.32
CA LEU A 92 8.10 -2.54 -4.42
C LEU A 92 8.17 -4.03 -4.75
N THR A 93 7.41 -4.87 -4.03
CA THR A 93 7.36 -6.32 -4.29
C THR A 93 6.93 -6.64 -5.71
N MET A 94 5.95 -5.92 -6.24
CA MET A 94 5.48 -6.08 -7.62
C MET A 94 6.56 -5.72 -8.65
N GLU A 95 7.29 -4.62 -8.44
CA GLU A 95 8.39 -4.22 -9.33
C GLU A 95 9.56 -5.20 -9.27
N THR A 96 9.92 -5.67 -8.08
CA THR A 96 10.94 -6.71 -7.89
C THR A 96 10.54 -7.97 -8.66
N ALA A 97 9.30 -8.45 -8.48
CA ALA A 97 8.78 -9.59 -9.23
C ALA A 97 8.80 -9.35 -10.75
N ARG A 98 8.45 -8.15 -11.22
CA ARG A 98 8.49 -7.78 -12.65
C ARG A 98 9.91 -7.80 -13.22
N ARG A 99 10.93 -7.42 -12.45
CA ARG A 99 12.34 -7.46 -12.90
C ARG A 99 12.93 -8.87 -12.90
N GLU A 100 12.50 -9.71 -11.98
CA GLU A 100 13.07 -11.05 -11.77
C GLU A 100 12.31 -12.16 -12.51
N SER A 101 11.07 -11.90 -12.91
CA SER A 101 10.19 -12.90 -13.51
C SER A 101 9.33 -12.31 -14.65
N ASN A 102 8.59 -13.17 -15.36
CA ASN A 102 7.58 -12.72 -16.33
C ASN A 102 6.28 -12.25 -15.65
N PHE A 103 6.40 -11.52 -14.53
CA PHE A 103 5.28 -10.89 -13.85
C PHE A 103 5.03 -9.52 -14.49
N ASP A 104 4.35 -9.54 -15.63
CA ASP A 104 4.02 -8.32 -16.36
C ASP A 104 2.83 -7.61 -15.71
N VAL A 105 3.11 -6.46 -15.10
CA VAL A 105 2.13 -5.56 -14.50
C VAL A 105 2.56 -4.13 -14.79
N ASP A 106 1.62 -3.29 -15.19
CA ASP A 106 1.87 -1.88 -15.49
C ASP A 106 2.53 -1.16 -14.31
N PRO A 107 3.57 -0.35 -14.48
CA PRO A 107 4.19 0.36 -13.37
C PRO A 107 3.23 1.40 -12.74
N PRO A 108 3.36 1.69 -11.43
CA PRO A 108 2.54 2.72 -10.80
C PRO A 108 2.97 4.13 -11.25
N SER A 109 2.03 5.08 -11.16
CA SER A 109 2.25 6.51 -11.38
C SER A 109 2.31 7.26 -10.05
N LEU A 110 2.70 8.53 -10.06
CA LEU A 110 2.65 9.37 -8.86
C LEU A 110 1.22 9.53 -8.33
N GLU A 111 0.24 9.46 -9.21
CA GLU A 111 -1.16 9.67 -8.90
C GLU A 111 -1.78 8.46 -8.19
N ASN A 112 -1.34 7.23 -8.51
CA ASN A 112 -2.03 6.01 -8.06
C ASN A 112 -1.19 5.05 -7.19
N ILE A 113 0.11 5.30 -6.97
CA ILE A 113 0.99 4.40 -6.21
C ILE A 113 0.51 4.15 -4.77
N LEU A 114 -0.18 5.12 -4.16
CA LEU A 114 -0.72 5.02 -2.80
C LEU A 114 -2.24 4.73 -2.79
N GLU A 115 -2.78 4.07 -3.82
CA GLU A 115 -4.19 3.69 -3.89
C GLU A 115 -4.40 2.17 -3.93
N TRP A 116 -5.36 1.67 -3.14
CA TRP A 116 -5.73 0.25 -3.17
C TRP A 116 -6.36 -0.21 -4.49
N SER A 117 -7.05 0.69 -5.21
CA SER A 117 -7.60 0.45 -6.55
C SER A 117 -6.54 -0.16 -7.46
N ARG A 118 -5.33 0.41 -7.46
CA ARG A 118 -4.19 -0.05 -8.24
C ARG A 118 -3.81 -1.50 -7.93
N VAL A 119 -3.84 -1.91 -6.66
CA VAL A 119 -3.57 -3.30 -6.28
C VAL A 119 -4.66 -4.23 -6.83
N TYR A 120 -5.93 -3.80 -6.78
CA TYR A 120 -7.04 -4.58 -7.32
C TYR A 120 -7.08 -4.65 -8.84
N ASP A 121 -6.55 -3.66 -9.57
CA ASP A 121 -6.49 -3.70 -11.04
C ASP A 121 -5.68 -4.92 -11.55
N VAL A 122 -4.73 -5.39 -10.75
CA VAL A 122 -3.92 -6.59 -11.03
C VAL A 122 -4.73 -7.88 -10.92
N GLN A 123 -5.90 -7.87 -10.26
CA GLN A 123 -6.70 -9.06 -10.01
C GLN A 123 -7.14 -9.76 -11.30
N SER A 124 -7.47 -9.00 -12.35
CA SER A 124 -7.93 -9.57 -13.62
C SER A 124 -6.84 -10.35 -14.34
N ASP A 125 -5.58 -9.92 -14.22
CA ASP A 125 -4.45 -10.52 -14.92
C ASP A 125 -3.71 -11.54 -14.06
N ARG A 126 -3.69 -11.37 -12.73
CA ARG A 126 -2.94 -12.17 -11.76
C ARG A 126 -3.74 -12.41 -10.47
N PRO A 127 -4.81 -13.21 -10.52
CA PRO A 127 -5.62 -13.52 -9.33
C PRO A 127 -4.81 -14.21 -8.22
N GLU A 128 -3.77 -14.97 -8.57
CA GLU A 128 -2.87 -15.63 -7.62
C GLU A 128 -2.13 -14.63 -6.72
N PHE A 129 -1.83 -13.43 -7.22
CA PHE A 129 -1.18 -12.37 -6.45
C PHE A 129 -2.12 -11.84 -5.37
N ILE A 130 -3.38 -11.60 -5.72
CA ILE A 130 -4.42 -11.16 -4.77
C ILE A 130 -4.66 -12.23 -3.71
N ASP A 131 -4.73 -13.50 -4.10
CA ASP A 131 -4.86 -14.62 -3.17
C ASP A 131 -3.70 -14.67 -2.16
N VAL A 132 -2.47 -14.37 -2.59
CA VAL A 132 -1.30 -14.30 -1.70
C VAL A 132 -1.45 -13.13 -0.73
N LEU A 133 -1.79 -11.93 -1.21
CA LEU A 133 -1.96 -10.76 -0.35
C LEU A 133 -3.10 -10.94 0.67
N GLU A 134 -4.18 -11.63 0.29
CA GLU A 134 -5.27 -11.96 1.22
C GLU A 134 -4.84 -12.98 2.27
N LYS A 135 -4.12 -14.04 1.86
CA LYS A 135 -3.57 -15.05 2.79
C LYS A 135 -2.55 -14.43 3.74
N ALA A 136 -1.80 -13.44 3.26
CA ALA A 136 -0.86 -12.65 4.05
C ALA A 136 -1.53 -11.56 4.90
N CYS A 137 -2.87 -11.49 4.94
CA CYS A 137 -3.64 -10.47 5.65
C CYS A 137 -3.37 -9.00 5.23
N ILE A 138 -2.63 -8.78 4.13
CA ILE A 138 -2.32 -7.46 3.56
C ILE A 138 -3.59 -6.89 2.92
N LEU A 139 -4.20 -7.67 2.02
CA LEU A 139 -5.52 -7.35 1.49
C LEU A 139 -6.59 -7.93 2.40
N ARG A 140 -7.47 -7.04 2.88
CA ARG A 140 -8.61 -7.47 3.69
C ARG A 140 -9.84 -7.55 2.82
N LYS A 141 -10.33 -8.78 2.63
CA LYS A 141 -11.72 -8.96 2.22
C LYS A 141 -12.60 -8.20 3.21
N PRO A 142 -13.48 -7.31 2.75
CA PRO A 142 -14.41 -6.63 3.61
C PRO A 142 -15.25 -7.71 4.34
N LYS A 143 -15.10 -7.87 5.68
CA LYS A 143 -15.81 -8.92 6.46
C LYS A 143 -17.27 -9.02 6.02
N GLN A 144 -17.74 -10.13 5.45
CA GLN A 144 -19.12 -10.24 4.92
C GLN A 144 -20.22 -9.73 5.87
N ASN A 145 -19.97 -9.75 7.19
CA ASN A 145 -20.83 -9.17 8.21
C ASN A 145 -20.97 -7.64 8.18
N TRP A 146 -19.97 -6.86 7.75
CA TRP A 146 -20.14 -5.40 7.63
C TRP A 146 -21.09 -5.04 6.48
N ILE A 147 -21.05 -5.73 5.33
CA ILE A 147 -22.00 -5.51 4.21
C ILE A 147 -23.42 -5.87 4.64
N LYS A 148 -23.59 -6.99 5.36
CA LYS A 148 -24.89 -7.38 5.94
C LYS A 148 -25.38 -6.33 6.94
N ASN A 149 -24.51 -5.84 7.82
CA ASN A 149 -24.85 -4.81 8.81
C ASN A 149 -25.15 -3.45 8.16
N LEU A 150 -24.44 -3.08 7.09
CA LEU A 150 -24.71 -1.84 6.36
C LEU A 150 -26.06 -1.91 5.66
N ARG A 151 -26.34 -3.02 4.95
CA ARG A 151 -27.64 -3.26 4.31
C ARG A 151 -28.78 -3.16 5.33
N ALA A 152 -28.63 -3.80 6.50
CA ALA A 152 -29.61 -3.74 7.57
C ALA A 152 -29.88 -2.30 8.07
N ARG A 153 -28.84 -1.46 8.17
CA ARG A 153 -28.98 -0.04 8.60
C ARG A 153 -29.68 0.83 7.55
N PHE A 154 -29.51 0.56 6.26
CA PHE A 154 -30.21 1.28 5.21
C PHE A 154 -31.64 0.78 5.00
N THR A 155 -31.89 -0.53 5.11
CA THR A 155 -33.25 -1.09 5.04
C THR A 155 -34.10 -0.73 6.25
N GLY A 156 -33.50 -0.59 7.45
CA GLY A 156 -34.22 -0.14 8.66
C GLY A 156 -34.67 1.32 8.61
N LYS A 157 -33.93 2.20 7.91
CA LYS A 157 -34.31 3.62 7.74
C LYS A 157 -35.42 3.85 6.70
N LEU A 158 -35.61 2.91 5.76
CA LEU A 158 -36.67 2.97 4.76
C LEU A 158 -38.04 2.50 5.31
N SER A 159 -38.07 1.76 6.42
CA SER A 159 -39.32 1.39 7.10
C SER A 159 -39.84 2.46 8.06
N GLU A 160 -39.00 3.37 8.55
CA GLU A 160 -39.40 4.46 9.47
C GLU A 160 -39.89 5.74 8.76
N SER A 161 -39.69 5.85 7.45
CA SER A 161 -40.09 7.02 6.64
C SER A 161 -41.46 6.88 5.95
N LYS A 162 -42.22 5.81 6.23
CA LYS A 162 -43.56 5.57 5.68
C LYS A 162 -44.72 5.67 6.67
N VAL A 163 -44.49 6.21 7.88
CA VAL A 163 -45.57 6.54 8.82
C VAL A 163 -45.43 7.98 9.29
N SER A 164 -46.01 8.89 8.53
CA SER A 164 -46.53 10.19 8.96
C SER A 164 -47.63 10.62 8.00
#